data_AF-A0A966KHB8-F1
#
_entry.id   AF-A0A966KHB8-F1
#
_cell.length_a   1.000
_cell.length_b   1.000
_cell.length_c   1.000
_cell.angle_alpha   90.00
_cell.angle_beta   90.00
_cell.angle_gamma   90.00
#
_symmetry.space_group_name_H-M   'P 1'
#
loop_
_entity.id
_entity.type
_entity.pdbx_description
1 polymer ?
#
loop_
_entity_poly.entity_id
_entity_poly.type
_entity_poly.pdbx_seq_one_letter_code
_entity_poly.pdbx_strand_id
1 'polypeptide(L)'
;GKYIDRMSNYCKHCFFKPDQSTGPNACPFTTLYWDFLIRHESAMSKNPRMLMQVRNLARMTDQAKLAIQDKASELRDSQAGK
;
A
#
# COMPACT_ATOMS: atom_id res chain seq x y z
N GLY A 1 5.02 1.34 -3.88
CA GLY A 1 5.39 1.73 -5.25
C GLY A 1 6.36 2.90 -5.30
N LYS A 2 6.02 4.06 -4.72
CA LYS A 2 6.81 5.30 -4.82
C LYS A 2 8.32 5.22 -4.57
N TYR A 3 8.79 4.36 -3.66
CA TYR A 3 10.23 4.18 -3.45
C TYR A 3 10.90 3.53 -4.68
N ILE A 4 10.30 2.48 -5.24
CA ILE A 4 10.79 1.79 -6.45
C ILE A 4 10.82 2.76 -7.62
N ASP A 5 9.76 3.58 -7.77
CA ASP A 5 9.66 4.61 -8.82
C ASP A 5 10.80 5.64 -8.74
N ARG A 6 11.15 6.09 -7.53
CA ARG A 6 12.23 7.06 -7.32
C ARG A 6 13.61 6.48 -7.54
N MET A 7 13.81 5.22 -7.16
CA MET A 7 15.13 4.58 -7.08
C MET A 7 15.44 3.68 -8.29
N SER A 8 14.52 3.56 -9.25
CA SER A 8 14.68 2.69 -10.42
C SER A 8 13.99 3.26 -11.66
N ASN A 9 14.14 2.57 -12.79
CA ASN A 9 13.44 2.85 -14.05
C ASN A 9 12.28 1.89 -14.33
N TYR A 10 12.00 0.92 -13.45
CA TYR A 10 11.00 -0.13 -13.69
C TYR A 10 9.58 0.41 -13.86
N CYS A 11 9.25 1.50 -13.15
CA CYS A 11 7.90 2.06 -13.18
C CYS A 11 7.56 2.80 -14.48
N LYS A 12 8.54 3.17 -15.32
CA LYS A 12 8.32 3.98 -16.54
C LYS A 12 7.45 3.28 -17.59
N HIS A 13 7.58 1.95 -17.69
CA HIS A 13 6.83 1.12 -18.64
C HIS A 13 5.96 0.07 -17.93
N CYS A 14 5.79 0.19 -16.61
CA CYS A 14 4.94 -0.72 -15.86
C CYS A 14 3.46 -0.39 -16.10
N PHE A 15 2.66 -1.44 -16.28
CA PHE A 15 1.20 -1.33 -16.34
C PHE A 15 0.64 -0.67 -15.07
N PHE A 16 1.21 -1.04 -13.92
CA PHE A 16 0.77 -0.53 -12.62
C PHE A 16 1.34 0.86 -12.30
N LYS A 17 0.52 1.67 -11.63
CA LYS A 17 0.82 3.05 -11.24
C LYS A 17 1.32 3.11 -9.79
N PRO A 18 2.58 3.52 -9.54
CA PRO A 18 3.22 3.46 -8.22
C PRO A 18 2.62 4.41 -7.18
N ASP A 19 1.83 5.39 -7.61
CA ASP A 19 1.10 6.37 -6.82
C ASP A 19 -0.31 5.93 -6.43
N GLN A 20 -0.84 4.89 -7.06
CA GLN A 20 -2.19 4.38 -6.79
C GLN A 20 -2.14 3.21 -5.81
N SER A 21 -2.92 3.30 -4.73
CA SER A 21 -3.09 2.25 -3.71
C SER A 21 -4.34 1.39 -3.94
N THR A 22 -5.28 1.85 -4.77
CA THR A 22 -6.54 1.17 -5.13
C THR A 22 -6.86 1.38 -6.60
N GLY A 23 -7.82 0.62 -7.13
CA GLY A 23 -8.21 0.64 -8.55
C GLY A 23 -7.52 -0.44 -9.40
N PRO A 24 -7.89 -0.53 -10.70
CA PRO A 24 -7.45 -1.62 -11.58
C PRO A 24 -5.94 -1.60 -11.87
N ASN A 25 -5.34 -0.41 -11.89
CA ASN A 25 -3.92 -0.21 -12.20
C ASN A 25 -3.09 0.07 -10.94
N ALA A 26 -3.63 -0.18 -9.74
CA ALA A 26 -2.92 0.06 -8.49
C ALA A 26 -1.63 -0.76 -8.43
N CYS A 27 -0.51 -0.14 -8.03
CA CYS A 27 0.72 -0.87 -7.80
C CYS A 27 0.56 -1.83 -6.62
N PRO A 28 0.79 -3.14 -6.80
CA PRO A 28 0.65 -4.11 -5.72
C PRO A 28 1.49 -3.75 -4.49
N PHE A 29 2.72 -3.24 -4.69
CA PHE A 29 3.56 -2.77 -3.60
C PHE A 29 3.00 -1.56 -2.86
N THR A 30 2.28 -0.66 -3.53
CA THR A 30 1.64 0.49 -2.87
C THR A 30 0.45 0.04 -2.05
N THR A 31 -0.41 -0.81 -2.61
CA THR A 31 -1.55 -1.41 -1.90
C THR A 31 -1.09 -2.18 -0.67
N LEU A 32 -0.17 -3.14 -0.84
CA LEU A 32 0.31 -4.01 0.24
C LEU A 32 1.07 -3.24 1.33
N TYR A 33 1.78 -2.16 0.97
CA TYR A 33 2.43 -1.29 1.94
C TYR A 33 1.42 -0.63 2.88
N TRP A 34 0.34 -0.06 2.33
CA TRP A 34 -0.70 0.57 3.14
C TRP A 34 -1.50 -0.44 3.96
N ASP A 35 -1.87 -1.58 3.36
CA ASP A 35 -2.48 -2.69 4.09
C ASP A 35 -1.63 -3.17 5.27
N PHE A 36 -0.31 -3.29 5.07
CA PHE A 36 0.59 -3.66 6.15
C PHE A 36 0.57 -2.65 7.30
N LEU A 37 0.56 -1.35 6.99
CA LEU A 37 0.45 -0.30 8.01
C LEU A 37 -0.90 -0.32 8.72
N ILE A 38 -2.00 -0.56 8.01
CA ILE A 38 -3.35 -0.69 8.60
C ILE A 38 -3.36 -1.85 9.61
N ARG A 39 -2.90 -3.04 9.21
CA ARG A 39 -2.93 -4.22 10.07
C ARG A 39 -2.02 -4.12 11.31
N HIS A 40 -0.98 -3.29 11.25
CA HIS A 40 0.01 -3.17 12.33
C HIS A 40 0.06 -1.75 12.92
N GLU A 41 -0.99 -0.95 12.76
CA GLU A 41 -1.02 0.46 13.16
C GLU A 41 -0.61 0.64 14.64
N SER A 42 -1.16 -0.21 15.52
CA SER A 42 -0.86 -0.16 16.96
C SER A 42 0.60 -0.46 17.31
N ALA A 43 1.29 -1.30 16.53
CA ALA A 43 2.71 -1.60 16.74
C ALA A 43 3.59 -0.50 16.12
N MET A 44 3.21 -0.02 14.93
CA MET A 44 3.94 1.01 14.20
C MET A 44 3.85 2.37 14.88
N SER A 45 2.76 2.70 15.57
CA SER A 45 2.60 3.96 16.29
C SER A 45 3.60 4.14 17.44
N LYS A 46 4.14 3.05 17.97
CA LYS A 46 5.18 3.04 19.01
C LYS A 46 6.60 3.24 18.45
N ASN A 47 6.79 3.13 17.14
CA ASN A 47 8.09 3.27 16.50
C ASN A 47 8.30 4.72 16.01
N PRO A 48 9.27 5.48 16.58
CA PRO A 48 9.50 6.88 16.21
C PRO A 48 9.77 7.09 14.71
N ARG A 49 10.41 6.13 14.04
CA ARG A 49 10.70 6.20 12.60
C ARG A 49 9.45 6.10 11.73
N MET A 50 8.41 5.43 12.24
CA MET A 50 7.17 5.16 11.52
C MET A 50 6.06 6.18 11.80
N LEU A 51 6.34 7.13 12.70
CA LEU A 51 5.33 8.04 13.25
C LEU A 51 4.67 8.91 12.16
N MET A 52 5.44 9.34 11.17
CA MET A 52 4.92 10.13 10.04
C MET A 52 4.03 9.30 9.10
N GLN A 53 4.39 8.04 8.88
CA GLN A 53 3.65 7.10 8.04
C GLN A 53 2.32 6.75 8.69
N VAL A 54 2.31 6.51 10.00
CA VAL A 54 1.09 6.28 10.78
C VAL A 54 0.20 7.54 10.82
N ARG A 55 0.79 8.74 10.95
CA ARG A 55 0.02 10.00 10.84
C ARG A 55 -0.64 10.17 9.47
N ASN A 56 0.02 9.78 8.40
CA ASN A 56 -0.58 9.81 7.06
C ASN A 56 -1.69 8.77 6.93
N LEU A 57 -1.53 7.59 7.52
CA LEU A 57 -2.59 6.59 7.59
C LEU A 57 -3.83 7.11 8.33
N ALA A 58 -3.63 7.81 9.46
CA ALA A 58 -4.73 8.39 10.25
C ALA A 58 -5.55 9.45 9.49
N ARG A 59 -5.01 10.03 8.41
CA ARG A 59 -5.71 10.99 7.55
C ARG A 59 -6.56 10.32 6.46
N MET A 60 -6.40 9.02 6.25
CA MET A 60 -7.22 8.27 5.29
C MET A 60 -8.61 8.05 5.87
N THR A 61 -9.63 8.18 5.02
CA THR A 61 -11.00 7.82 5.39
C THR A 61 -11.12 6.32 5.58
N ASP A 62 -12.09 5.89 6.39
CA ASP A 62 -12.33 4.46 6.61
C ASP A 62 -12.71 3.74 5.31
N GLN A 63 -13.45 4.41 4.42
CA GLN A 63 -13.74 3.89 3.08
C GLN A 63 -12.46 3.65 2.26
N ALA A 64 -11.48 4.55 2.33
CA ALA A 64 -10.20 4.37 1.64
C ALA A 64 -9.39 3.22 2.24
N LYS A 65 -9.40 3.06 3.56
CA LYS A 65 -8.73 1.94 4.25
C LYS A 65 -9.36 0.60 3.86
N LEU A 66 -10.70 0.50 3.86
CA LEU A 66 -11.42 -0.69 3.43
C LEU A 66 -11.09 -1.07 1.98
N ALA A 67 -11.13 -0.10 1.05
CA ALA A 67 -10.79 -0.35 -0.35
C ALA A 67 -9.34 -0.84 -0.53
N ILE A 68 -8.40 -0.40 0.31
CA ILE A 68 -7.01 -0.90 0.31
C ILE A 68 -6.95 -2.34 0.82
N GLN A 69 -7.67 -2.66 1.90
CA GLN A 69 -7.71 -4.00 2.47
C GLN A 69 -8.35 -5.01 1.52
N ASP A 70 -9.47 -4.65 0.87
CA ASP A 70 -10.14 -5.47 -0.14
C ASP A 70 -9.18 -5.77 -1.29
N LYS A 71 -8.53 -4.73 -1.83
CA LYS A 71 -7.55 -4.90 -2.91
C LYS A 71 -6.35 -5.73 -2.49
N ALA A 72 -5.90 -5.60 -1.24
CA ALA A 72 -4.81 -6.40 -0.71
C ALA A 72 -5.20 -7.88 -0.54
N SER A 73 -6.47 -8.16 -0.21
CA SER A 73 -6.99 -9.54 -0.20
C SER A 73 -6.96 -10.14 -1.60
N GLU A 74 -7.54 -9.47 -2.59
CA GLU A 74 -7.51 -9.92 -4.00
C GLU A 74 -6.08 -10.23 -4.47
N LEU A 75 -5.12 -9.37 -4.14
CA LEU A 75 -3.72 -9.57 -4.50
C LEU A 75 -3.13 -10.81 -3.81
N ARG A 76 -3.40 -11.04 -2.52
CA ARG A 76 -2.92 -12.22 -1.80
C ARG A 76 -3.55 -13.51 -2.34
N ASP A 77 -4.85 -13.49 -2.61
CA ASP A 77 -5.57 -14.63 -3.16
C ASP A 77 -5.04 -14.99 -4.56
N SER A 78 -4.70 -13.99 -5.38
CA SER A 78 -4.09 -14.20 -6.70
C SER A 78 -2.70 -14.86 -6.66
N GLN A 79 -1.99 -14.75 -5.53
CA GLN A 79 -0.67 -15.36 -5.34
C GLN A 79 -0.76 -16.71 -4.62
N ALA A 80 -1.76 -16.92 -3.76
CA ALA A 80 -1.95 -18.17 -3.02
C ALA A 80 -2.38 -19.35 -3.89
N GLY A 81 -2.86 -19.09 -5.12
CA GLY A 81 -3.22 -20.10 -6.12
C GLY A 81 -2.07 -20.51 -7.05
N LYS A 82 -0.82 -20.11 -6.78
CA LYS A 82 0.39 -20.54 -7.50
C LYS A 82 1.31 -21.31 -6.57
#